data_AF-A0A540LK92-F1
#
_entry.id   AF-A0A540LK92-F1
#
_cell.length_a   1.000
_cell.length_b   1.000
_cell.length_c   1.000
_cell.angle_alpha   90.00
_cell.angle_beta   90.00
_cell.angle_gamma   90.00
#
_symmetry.space_group_name_H-M   'P 1'
#
loop_
_entity.id
_entity.type
_entity.pdbx_description
1 polymer ?
#
loop_
_entity_poly.entity_id
_entity_poly.type
_entity_poly.pdbx_seq_one_letter_code
_entity_poly.pdbx_strand_id
1 'polypeptide(L)'
;MAGSDARKQLLNLIHDFASEKSHGERRVVSLRKRIEELGSELEIANAELEEAKRTKETAEQEVKGFEVELAMNEATIQTLELRISHTQDEISAVGSEVEALKNKEAASRDKFISEMFEINAKIRKFQESIAGHIHEVEYCGSAEEEDPKLGKEEVTEGDLRELEDMLAGVVSQTTKAEEEYKAEQNTQKQVQQVLSDCERKVFLMEELFKATKEVHDLTRYPFQECIGY
;
A
#
# COMPACT_ATOMS: atom_id res chain seq x y z
N MET A 1 -32.78 4.39 117.35
CA MET A 1 -32.32 3.42 116.33
C MET A 1 -32.68 3.84 114.88
N ALA A 2 -33.82 4.51 114.61
CA ALA A 2 -34.25 4.88 113.24
C ALA A 2 -33.41 5.96 112.51
N GLY A 3 -32.79 6.91 113.23
CA GLY A 3 -32.01 7.99 112.61
C GLY A 3 -30.66 7.57 112.01
N SER A 4 -30.15 6.39 112.37
CA SER A 4 -28.90 5.85 111.82
C SER A 4 -29.08 5.29 110.41
N ASP A 5 -30.29 4.88 110.04
CA ASP A 5 -30.58 4.17 108.80
C ASP A 5 -30.81 5.12 107.61
N ALA A 6 -31.60 6.19 107.82
CA ALA A 6 -31.80 7.25 106.83
C ALA A 6 -30.50 7.97 106.44
N ARG A 7 -29.59 8.18 107.41
CA ARG A 7 -28.27 8.78 107.16
C ARG A 7 -27.39 7.88 106.30
N LYS A 8 -27.51 6.56 106.47
CA LYS A 8 -26.80 5.54 105.71
C LYS A 8 -27.31 5.45 104.28
N GLN A 9 -28.64 5.51 104.10
CA GLN A 9 -29.27 5.55 102.77
C GLN A 9 -28.87 6.79 101.96
N LEU A 10 -28.84 7.99 102.58
CA LEU A 10 -28.38 9.21 101.93
C LEU A 10 -26.91 9.11 101.47
N LEU A 11 -26.05 8.54 102.31
CA LEU A 11 -24.63 8.33 101.98
C LEU A 11 -24.46 7.35 100.81
N ASN A 12 -25.26 6.28 100.76
CA ASN A 12 -25.25 5.34 99.63
C ASN A 12 -25.67 6.05 98.34
N LEU A 13 -26.74 6.85 98.35
CA LEU A 13 -27.20 7.57 97.16
C LEU A 13 -26.15 8.56 96.63
N ILE A 14 -25.44 9.26 97.53
CA ILE A 14 -24.34 10.16 97.16
C ILE A 14 -23.19 9.36 96.53
N HIS A 15 -22.85 8.20 97.10
CA HIS A 15 -21.82 7.33 96.56
C HIS A 15 -22.22 6.79 95.18
N ASP A 16 -23.46 6.31 95.03
CA ASP A 16 -24.00 5.80 93.78
C ASP A 16 -23.98 6.91 92.72
N PHE A 17 -24.46 8.11 93.04
CA PHE A 17 -24.39 9.27 92.15
C PHE A 17 -22.96 9.62 91.74
N ALA A 18 -22.01 9.65 92.68
CA ALA A 18 -20.61 9.94 92.39
C ALA A 18 -19.98 8.86 91.49
N SER A 19 -20.31 7.59 91.73
CA SER A 19 -19.83 6.47 90.92
C SER A 19 -20.40 6.46 89.51
N GLU A 20 -21.70 6.70 89.35
CA GLU A 20 -22.39 6.83 88.06
C GLU A 20 -21.80 8.02 87.26
N LYS A 21 -21.61 9.17 87.93
CA LYS A 21 -20.98 10.34 87.32
C LYS A 21 -19.57 10.04 86.81
N SER A 22 -18.73 9.43 87.64
CA SER A 22 -17.37 9.02 87.25
C SER A 22 -17.37 8.01 86.10
N HIS A 23 -18.33 7.09 86.07
CA HIS A 23 -18.48 6.12 85.00
C HIS A 23 -18.96 6.77 83.69
N GLY A 24 -19.87 7.74 83.78
CA GLY A 24 -20.33 8.55 82.65
C GLY A 24 -19.20 9.38 82.05
N GLU A 25 -18.41 10.06 82.87
CA GLU A 25 -17.24 10.84 82.44
C GLU A 25 -16.22 9.96 81.71
N ARG A 26 -15.89 8.78 82.26
CA ARG A 26 -15.00 7.81 81.59
C ARG A 26 -15.56 7.33 80.24
N ARG A 27 -16.87 7.07 80.15
CA ARG A 27 -17.52 6.72 78.87
C ARG A 27 -17.41 7.85 77.86
N VAL A 28 -17.66 9.10 78.24
CA VAL A 28 -17.52 10.26 77.34
C VAL A 28 -16.09 10.39 76.83
N VAL A 29 -15.09 10.26 77.69
CA VAL A 29 -13.67 10.30 77.29
C VAL A 29 -13.35 9.18 76.28
N SER A 30 -13.82 7.95 76.53
CA SER A 30 -13.59 6.84 75.61
C SER A 30 -14.26 7.03 74.25
N LEU A 31 -15.48 7.58 74.21
CA LEU A 31 -16.20 7.87 72.98
C LEU A 31 -15.53 8.98 72.18
N ARG A 32 -15.05 10.04 72.87
CA ARG A 32 -14.29 11.12 72.21
C ARG A 32 -13.04 10.58 71.54
N LYS A 33 -12.28 9.73 72.24
CA LYS A 33 -11.10 9.08 71.66
C LYS A 33 -11.46 8.25 70.43
N ARG A 34 -12.56 7.48 70.49
CA ARG A 34 -13.01 6.69 69.34
C ARG A 34 -13.46 7.55 68.16
N ILE A 35 -14.10 8.69 68.41
CA ILE A 35 -14.48 9.65 67.36
C ILE A 35 -13.23 10.22 66.67
N GLU A 36 -12.20 10.56 67.44
CA GLU A 36 -10.93 11.06 66.91
C GLU A 36 -10.21 9.99 66.07
N GLU A 37 -10.11 8.76 66.58
CA GLU A 37 -9.56 7.61 65.84
C GLU A 37 -10.30 7.37 64.52
N LEU A 38 -11.65 7.34 64.55
CA LEU A 38 -12.48 7.18 63.36
C LEU A 38 -12.33 8.35 62.38
N GLY A 39 -12.13 9.56 62.88
CA GLY A 39 -11.84 10.74 62.05
C GLY A 39 -10.54 10.59 61.28
N SER A 40 -9.48 10.14 61.95
CA SER A 40 -8.19 9.86 61.29
C SER A 40 -8.29 8.70 60.29
N GLU A 41 -9.00 7.61 60.63
CA GLU A 41 -9.25 6.49 59.72
C GLU A 41 -10.01 6.96 58.44
N LEU A 42 -11.00 7.85 58.60
CA LEU A 42 -11.75 8.44 57.48
C LEU A 42 -10.86 9.31 56.58
N GLU A 43 -10.00 10.16 57.16
CA GLU A 43 -9.08 11.01 56.40
C GLU A 43 -8.10 10.19 55.56
N ILE A 44 -7.55 9.11 56.13
CA ILE A 44 -6.66 8.18 55.42
C ILE A 44 -7.41 7.51 54.27
N ALA A 45 -8.58 6.92 54.54
CA ALA A 45 -9.38 6.25 53.52
C ALA A 45 -9.78 7.21 52.38
N ASN A 46 -10.05 8.48 52.70
CA ASN A 46 -10.37 9.49 51.70
C ASN A 46 -9.15 9.87 50.84
N ALA A 47 -7.95 9.96 51.44
CA ALA A 47 -6.72 10.19 50.70
C ALA A 47 -6.40 9.04 49.73
N GLU A 48 -6.53 7.80 50.18
CA GLU A 48 -6.36 6.59 49.36
C GLU A 48 -7.37 6.54 48.20
N LEU A 49 -8.64 6.92 48.46
CA LEU A 49 -9.67 6.98 47.43
C LEU A 49 -9.34 8.01 46.34
N GLU A 50 -8.88 9.20 46.71
CA GLU A 50 -8.49 10.24 45.75
C GLU A 50 -7.24 9.85 44.96
N GLU A 51 -6.32 9.11 45.57
CA GLU A 51 -5.19 8.53 44.84
C GLU A 51 -5.65 7.46 43.83
N ALA A 52 -6.53 6.55 44.25
CA ALA A 52 -7.11 5.53 43.37
C ALA A 52 -7.91 6.12 42.20
N LYS A 53 -8.61 7.25 42.41
CA LYS A 53 -9.28 7.98 41.32
C LYS A 53 -8.28 8.52 40.30
N ARG A 54 -7.21 9.17 40.77
CA ARG A 54 -6.17 9.72 39.89
C ARG A 54 -5.47 8.63 39.10
N THR A 55 -5.12 7.51 39.72
CA THR A 55 -4.49 6.37 39.00
C THR A 55 -5.43 5.76 37.98
N LYS A 56 -6.72 5.61 38.31
CA LYS A 56 -7.75 5.16 37.38
C LYS A 56 -7.87 6.10 36.18
N GLU A 57 -7.94 7.41 36.40
CA GLU A 57 -8.04 8.41 35.33
C GLU A 57 -6.84 8.36 34.38
N THR A 58 -5.62 8.21 34.91
CA THR A 58 -4.41 8.02 34.10
C THR A 58 -4.51 6.76 33.24
N ALA A 59 -4.88 5.62 33.84
CA ALA A 59 -5.01 4.37 33.11
C ALA A 59 -6.11 4.45 32.01
N GLU A 60 -7.23 5.12 32.28
CA GLU A 60 -8.27 5.34 31.27
C GLU A 60 -7.79 6.22 30.10
N GLN A 61 -6.93 7.20 30.35
CA GLN A 61 -6.33 8.00 29.29
C GLN A 61 -5.34 7.19 28.45
N GLU A 62 -4.51 6.35 29.07
CA GLU A 62 -3.60 5.45 28.37
C GLU A 62 -4.35 4.46 27.47
N VAL A 63 -5.42 3.84 27.99
CA VAL A 63 -6.27 2.92 27.20
C VAL A 63 -6.85 3.62 25.97
N LYS A 64 -7.38 4.85 26.11
CA LYS A 64 -7.86 5.64 24.98
C LYS A 64 -6.75 5.95 23.97
N GLY A 65 -5.53 6.21 24.45
CA GLY A 65 -4.35 6.38 23.59
C GLY A 65 -4.08 5.15 22.75
N PHE A 66 -4.08 3.96 23.36
CA PHE A 66 -3.89 2.70 22.66
C PHE A 66 -5.03 2.38 21.68
N GLU A 67 -6.27 2.72 22.01
CA GLU A 67 -7.42 2.54 21.10
C GLU A 67 -7.26 3.36 19.81
N VAL A 68 -6.78 4.60 19.92
CA VAL A 68 -6.50 5.45 18.75
C VAL A 68 -5.36 4.88 17.92
N GLU A 69 -4.26 4.46 18.56
CA GLU A 69 -3.12 3.85 17.88
C GLU A 69 -3.53 2.56 17.15
N LEU A 70 -4.37 1.73 17.78
CA LEU A 70 -4.91 0.51 17.18
C LEU A 70 -5.74 0.83 15.92
N ALA A 71 -6.64 1.81 15.99
CA ALA A 71 -7.46 2.22 14.83
C ALA A 71 -6.60 2.75 13.66
N MET A 72 -5.52 3.49 13.95
CA MET A 72 -4.57 3.95 12.94
C MET A 72 -3.80 2.79 12.30
N ASN A 73 -3.39 1.81 13.10
CA ASN A 73 -2.71 0.62 12.63
C ASN A 73 -3.63 -0.24 11.75
N GLU A 74 -4.90 -0.42 12.14
CA GLU A 74 -5.90 -1.12 11.33
C GLU A 74 -6.11 -0.45 9.96
N ALA A 75 -6.24 0.89 9.93
CA ALA A 75 -6.37 1.63 8.67
C ALA A 75 -5.12 1.50 7.78
N THR A 76 -3.93 1.46 8.40
CA THR A 76 -2.66 1.26 7.69
C THR A 76 -2.58 -0.14 7.09
N ILE A 77 -2.97 -1.18 7.85
CA ILE A 77 -3.03 -2.56 7.38
C ILE A 77 -3.97 -2.70 6.19
N GLN A 78 -5.19 -2.17 6.28
CA GLN A 78 -6.16 -2.19 5.18
C GLN A 78 -5.61 -1.52 3.91
N THR A 79 -4.92 -0.39 4.07
CA THR A 79 -4.27 0.31 2.94
C THR A 79 -3.17 -0.54 2.30
N LEU A 80 -2.35 -1.22 3.11
CA LEU A 80 -1.30 -2.11 2.62
C LEU A 80 -1.89 -3.33 1.91
N GLU A 81 -2.95 -3.94 2.45
CA GLU A 81 -3.64 -5.07 1.83
C GLU A 81 -4.20 -4.70 0.45
N LEU A 82 -4.84 -3.54 0.32
CA LEU A 82 -5.32 -3.04 -0.98
C LEU A 82 -4.19 -2.86 -1.99
N ARG A 83 -3.05 -2.29 -1.56
CA ARG A 83 -1.87 -2.12 -2.42
C ARG A 83 -1.29 -3.46 -2.86
N ILE A 84 -1.21 -4.44 -1.96
CA ILE A 84 -0.73 -5.79 -2.29
C ILE A 84 -1.64 -6.43 -3.32
N SER A 85 -2.97 -6.36 -3.14
CA SER A 85 -3.94 -6.88 -4.10
C SER A 85 -3.77 -6.24 -5.47
N HIS A 86 -3.66 -4.91 -5.55
CA HIS A 86 -3.44 -4.20 -6.80
C HIS A 86 -2.16 -4.64 -7.51
N THR A 87 -1.04 -4.71 -6.77
CA THR A 87 0.23 -5.17 -7.35
C THR A 87 0.16 -6.63 -7.80
N GLN A 88 -0.58 -7.49 -7.11
CA GLN A 88 -0.81 -8.88 -7.54
C GLN A 88 -1.59 -8.94 -8.86
N ASP A 89 -2.61 -8.09 -9.02
CA ASP A 89 -3.38 -7.99 -10.26
C ASP A 89 -2.50 -7.51 -11.42
N GLU A 90 -1.65 -6.49 -11.21
CA GLU A 90 -0.69 -6.01 -12.19
C GLU A 90 0.33 -7.09 -12.59
N ILE A 91 0.89 -7.82 -11.61
CA ILE A 91 1.80 -8.94 -11.86
C ILE A 91 1.12 -10.02 -12.70
N SER A 92 -0.14 -10.34 -12.40
CA SER A 92 -0.92 -11.33 -13.16
C SER A 92 -1.19 -10.87 -14.60
N ALA A 93 -1.50 -9.60 -14.79
CA ALA A 93 -1.73 -9.01 -16.11
C ALA A 93 -0.45 -9.05 -16.96
N VAL A 94 0.67 -8.56 -16.42
CA VAL A 94 1.98 -8.60 -17.09
C VAL A 94 2.41 -10.04 -17.36
N GLY A 95 2.21 -10.95 -16.41
CA GLY A 95 2.52 -12.37 -16.58
C GLY A 95 1.77 -13.00 -17.75
N SER A 96 0.49 -12.64 -17.92
CA SER A 96 -0.35 -13.10 -19.04
C SER A 96 0.14 -12.55 -20.38
N GLU A 97 0.55 -11.27 -20.42
CA GLU A 97 1.12 -10.63 -21.61
C GLU A 97 2.44 -11.29 -22.03
N VAL A 98 3.32 -11.56 -21.06
CA VAL A 98 4.61 -12.24 -21.32
C VAL A 98 4.40 -13.62 -21.92
N GLU A 99 3.49 -14.44 -21.38
CA GLU A 99 3.20 -15.76 -21.95
C GLU A 99 2.56 -15.65 -23.35
N ALA A 100 1.71 -14.66 -23.60
CA ALA A 100 1.17 -14.42 -24.93
C ALA A 100 2.27 -14.06 -25.95
N LEU A 101 3.21 -13.19 -25.59
CA LEU A 101 4.34 -12.82 -26.44
C LEU A 101 5.26 -14.00 -26.72
N LYS A 102 5.59 -14.79 -25.70
CA LYS A 102 6.39 -16.02 -25.83
C LYS A 102 5.76 -17.03 -26.79
N ASN A 103 4.44 -17.22 -26.73
CA ASN A 103 3.72 -18.09 -27.66
C ASN A 103 3.77 -17.54 -29.09
N LYS A 104 3.61 -16.22 -29.27
CA LYS A 104 3.72 -15.56 -30.57
C LYS A 104 5.14 -15.65 -31.17
N GLU A 105 6.16 -15.50 -30.33
CA GLU A 105 7.56 -15.69 -30.71
C GLU A 105 7.80 -17.13 -31.18
N ALA A 106 7.35 -18.12 -30.39
CA ALA A 106 7.48 -19.54 -30.75
C ALA A 106 6.83 -19.84 -32.11
N ALA A 107 5.59 -19.38 -32.32
CA ALA A 107 4.89 -19.54 -33.60
C ALA A 107 5.63 -18.87 -34.77
N SER A 108 6.19 -17.67 -34.55
CA SER A 108 6.94 -16.94 -35.58
C SER A 108 8.24 -17.66 -35.94
N ARG A 109 8.94 -18.20 -34.95
CA ARG A 109 10.15 -19.01 -35.14
C ARG A 109 9.85 -20.28 -35.93
N ASP A 110 8.78 -20.99 -35.58
CA ASP A 110 8.41 -22.24 -36.26
C ASP A 110 8.00 -21.99 -37.72
N LYS A 111 7.32 -20.85 -37.98
CA LYS A 111 7.02 -20.39 -39.34
C LYS A 111 8.31 -20.12 -40.13
N PHE A 112 9.25 -19.36 -39.56
CA PHE A 112 10.54 -19.08 -40.20
C PHE A 112 11.31 -20.35 -40.53
N ILE A 113 11.38 -21.31 -39.59
CA ILE A 113 12.05 -22.60 -39.81
C ILE A 113 11.40 -23.35 -40.97
N SER A 114 10.07 -23.36 -41.04
CA SER A 114 9.32 -24.02 -42.13
C SER A 114 9.62 -23.39 -43.49
N GLU A 115 9.64 -22.06 -43.58
CA GLU A 115 10.00 -21.32 -44.79
C GLU A 115 11.43 -21.62 -45.24
N MET A 116 12.38 -21.67 -44.29
CA MET A 116 13.77 -22.03 -44.58
C MET A 116 13.90 -23.46 -45.12
N PHE A 117 13.14 -24.42 -44.60
CA PHE A 117 13.11 -25.78 -45.17
C PHE A 117 12.57 -25.79 -46.60
N GLU A 118 11.52 -25.02 -46.88
CA GLU A 118 10.96 -24.90 -48.23
C GLU A 118 11.97 -24.30 -49.22
N ILE A 119 12.65 -23.22 -48.82
CA ILE A 119 13.71 -22.59 -49.62
C ILE A 119 14.84 -23.59 -49.88
N ASN A 120 15.32 -24.28 -48.85
CA ASN A 120 16.37 -25.31 -48.99
C ASN A 120 15.94 -26.44 -49.94
N ALA A 121 14.67 -26.85 -49.91
CA ALA A 121 14.13 -27.82 -50.85
C ALA A 121 14.11 -27.29 -52.30
N LYS A 122 13.72 -26.03 -52.50
CA LYS A 122 13.75 -25.37 -53.82
C LYS A 122 15.18 -25.27 -54.36
N ILE A 123 16.15 -24.88 -53.54
CA ILE A 123 17.57 -24.82 -53.91
C ILE A 123 18.07 -26.20 -54.36
N ARG A 124 17.76 -27.26 -53.60
CA ARG A 124 18.16 -28.63 -53.96
C ARG A 124 17.58 -29.05 -55.31
N LYS A 125 16.28 -28.84 -55.54
CA LYS A 125 15.61 -29.13 -56.83
C LYS A 125 16.25 -28.35 -57.98
N PHE A 126 16.59 -27.08 -57.77
CA PHE A 126 17.25 -26.26 -58.78
C PHE A 126 18.65 -26.81 -59.13
N GLN A 127 19.44 -27.18 -58.11
CA GLN A 127 20.75 -27.80 -58.30
C GLN A 127 20.66 -29.14 -59.04
N GLU A 128 19.68 -29.99 -58.68
CA GLU A 128 19.39 -31.26 -59.37
C GLU A 128 19.01 -31.03 -60.84
N SER A 129 18.17 -30.02 -61.13
CA SER A 129 17.80 -29.65 -62.50
C SER A 129 19.00 -29.22 -63.34
N ILE A 130 19.92 -28.43 -62.77
CA ILE A 130 21.17 -28.04 -63.44
C ILE A 130 22.04 -29.26 -63.72
N ALA A 131 22.24 -30.13 -62.71
CA ALA A 131 23.06 -31.32 -62.86
C ALA A 131 22.51 -32.28 -63.93
N GLY A 132 21.17 -32.44 -63.99
CA GLY A 132 20.49 -33.21 -65.04
C GLY A 132 20.75 -32.64 -66.43
N HIS A 133 20.62 -31.32 -66.59
CA HIS A 133 20.85 -30.65 -67.88
C HIS A 133 22.31 -30.77 -68.35
N ILE A 134 23.29 -30.69 -67.43
CA ILE A 134 24.71 -30.91 -67.76
C ILE A 134 24.93 -32.34 -68.25
N HIS A 135 24.34 -33.34 -67.57
CA HIS A 135 24.46 -34.74 -67.96
C HIS A 135 23.81 -35.02 -69.33
N GLU A 136 22.69 -34.36 -69.63
CA GLU A 136 22.00 -34.46 -70.92
C GLU A 136 22.82 -33.86 -72.07
N VAL A 137 23.54 -32.75 -71.81
CA VAL A 137 24.47 -32.11 -72.77
C VAL A 137 25.75 -32.93 -72.98
N GLU A 138 26.26 -33.60 -71.94
CA GLU A 138 27.42 -34.52 -72.08
C GLU A 138 27.06 -35.83 -72.83
N TYR A 139 25.81 -36.31 -72.75
CA TYR A 139 25.33 -37.47 -73.52
C TYR A 139 24.90 -37.10 -74.96
N CYS A 140 24.34 -35.91 -75.16
CA CYS A 140 24.04 -35.34 -76.48
C CYS A 140 25.17 -34.42 -76.95
N GLY A 141 26.38 -34.96 -77.11
CA GLY A 141 27.46 -34.29 -77.81
C GLY A 141 27.18 -34.17 -79.31
N SER A 142 26.25 -33.29 -79.71
CA SER A 142 26.21 -32.54 -80.98
C SER A 142 24.79 -32.03 -81.26
N ALA A 143 24.53 -30.77 -80.93
CA ALA A 143 23.75 -29.85 -81.77
C ALA A 143 23.80 -28.46 -81.16
N GLU A 144 24.53 -27.61 -81.86
CA GLU A 144 24.37 -26.18 -82.10
C GLU A 144 23.55 -25.31 -81.13
N GLU A 145 24.20 -24.22 -80.77
CA GLU A 145 23.66 -23.03 -80.12
C GLU A 145 22.34 -22.57 -80.74
N GLU A 146 21.33 -22.36 -79.90
CA GLU A 146 20.29 -21.37 -80.17
C GLU A 146 20.20 -20.37 -79.01
N ASP A 147 20.49 -19.12 -79.37
CA ASP A 147 20.38 -17.89 -78.62
C ASP A 147 18.94 -17.71 -78.04
N PRO A 148 18.74 -17.67 -76.71
CA PRO A 148 17.42 -17.41 -76.16
C PRO A 148 17.14 -15.92 -76.27
N LYS A 149 16.39 -15.56 -77.32
CA LYS A 149 15.73 -14.27 -77.51
C LYS A 149 15.17 -13.76 -76.17
N LEU A 150 15.75 -12.68 -75.67
CA LEU A 150 15.14 -11.80 -74.68
C LEU A 150 13.78 -11.33 -75.22
N GLY A 151 12.71 -12.01 -74.78
CA GLY A 151 11.36 -11.52 -74.92
C GLY A 151 11.24 -10.22 -74.15
N LYS A 152 11.18 -9.10 -74.86
CA LYS A 152 10.73 -7.84 -74.28
C LYS A 152 9.27 -8.04 -73.92
N GLU A 153 9.00 -8.27 -72.65
CA GLU A 153 7.64 -8.29 -72.11
C GLU A 153 7.06 -6.89 -72.32
N GLU A 154 6.14 -6.79 -73.26
CA GLU A 154 5.47 -5.55 -73.63
C GLU A 154 4.53 -5.21 -72.46
N VAL A 155 4.99 -4.36 -71.55
CA VAL A 155 4.20 -3.88 -70.41
C VAL A 155 2.92 -3.27 -70.96
N THR A 156 1.78 -3.86 -70.61
CA THR A 156 0.49 -3.41 -71.11
C THR A 156 0.03 -2.19 -70.33
N GLU A 157 -0.78 -1.32 -70.95
CA GLU A 157 -1.33 -0.11 -70.29
C GLU A 157 -2.12 -0.45 -69.01
N GLY A 158 -2.63 -1.68 -68.90
CA GLY A 158 -3.27 -2.23 -67.70
C GLY A 158 -2.29 -2.44 -66.54
N ASP A 159 -1.09 -2.96 -66.80
CA ASP A 159 -0.06 -3.21 -65.77
C ASP A 159 0.48 -1.90 -65.17
N LEU A 160 0.60 -0.87 -66.00
CA LEU A 160 0.98 0.48 -65.56
C LEU A 160 -0.10 1.11 -64.68
N ARG A 161 -1.37 0.91 -65.01
CA ARG A 161 -2.50 1.44 -64.23
C ARG A 161 -2.64 0.74 -62.88
N GLU A 162 -2.41 -0.57 -62.81
CA GLU A 162 -2.42 -1.31 -61.54
C GLU A 162 -1.26 -0.86 -60.61
N LEU A 163 -0.08 -0.60 -61.18
CA LEU A 163 1.03 -0.01 -60.44
C LEU A 163 0.74 1.41 -59.93
N GLU A 164 0.06 2.23 -60.73
CA GLU A 164 -0.35 3.59 -60.35
C GLU A 164 -1.37 3.58 -59.20
N ASP A 165 -2.34 2.67 -59.23
CA ASP A 165 -3.32 2.47 -58.16
C ASP A 165 -2.66 1.95 -56.87
N MET A 166 -1.69 1.02 -56.96
CA MET A 166 -0.90 0.58 -55.81
C MET A 166 -0.09 1.71 -55.21
N LEU A 167 0.55 2.55 -56.04
CA LEU A 167 1.31 3.71 -55.59
C LEU A 167 0.41 4.71 -54.86
N ALA A 168 -0.78 5.00 -55.41
CA ALA A 168 -1.77 5.87 -54.76
C ALA A 168 -2.23 5.30 -53.41
N GLY A 169 -2.40 3.97 -53.32
CA GLY A 169 -2.70 3.27 -52.07
C GLY A 169 -1.61 3.44 -51.01
N VAL A 170 -0.34 3.23 -51.40
CA VAL A 170 0.82 3.42 -50.51
C VAL A 170 0.92 4.86 -50.04
N VAL A 171 0.74 5.84 -50.92
CA VAL A 171 0.74 7.27 -50.56
C VAL A 171 -0.38 7.56 -49.56
N SER A 172 -1.60 7.08 -49.79
CA SER A 172 -2.73 7.29 -48.87
C SER A 172 -2.48 6.69 -47.49
N GLN A 173 -1.94 5.47 -47.42
CA GLN A 173 -1.58 4.83 -46.16
C GLN A 173 -0.47 5.59 -45.43
N THR A 174 0.53 6.06 -46.18
CA THR A 174 1.65 6.84 -45.63
C THR A 174 1.16 8.15 -45.03
N THR A 175 0.26 8.88 -45.71
CA THR A 175 -0.31 10.13 -45.19
C THR A 175 -1.09 9.91 -43.89
N LYS A 176 -1.92 8.86 -43.82
CA LYS A 176 -2.66 8.53 -42.60
C LYS A 176 -1.74 8.20 -41.43
N ALA A 177 -0.72 7.36 -41.67
CA ALA A 177 0.27 7.02 -40.66
C ALA A 177 1.04 8.26 -40.15
N GLU A 178 1.34 9.22 -41.04
CA GLU A 178 2.01 10.46 -40.66
C GLU A 178 1.11 11.38 -39.80
N GLU A 179 -0.19 11.44 -40.09
CA GLU A 179 -1.17 12.17 -39.28
C GLU A 179 -1.34 11.55 -37.88
N GLU A 180 -1.46 10.22 -37.82
CA GLU A 180 -1.53 9.47 -36.56
C GLU A 180 -0.26 9.67 -35.72
N TYR A 181 0.93 9.62 -36.34
CA TYR A 181 2.20 9.88 -35.66
C TYR A 181 2.27 11.30 -35.07
N LYS A 182 1.78 12.31 -35.80
CA LYS A 182 1.71 13.70 -35.28
C LYS A 182 0.74 13.83 -34.11
N ALA A 183 -0.40 13.14 -34.16
CA ALA A 183 -1.35 13.11 -33.06
C ALA A 183 -0.72 12.46 -31.81
N GLU A 184 -0.03 11.33 -31.98
CA GLU A 184 0.66 10.63 -30.90
C GLU A 184 1.75 11.49 -30.24
N GLN A 185 2.57 12.20 -31.04
CA GLN A 185 3.56 13.15 -30.50
C GLN A 185 2.91 14.25 -29.64
N ASN A 186 1.73 14.73 -30.00
CA ASN A 186 1.03 15.74 -29.22
C ASN A 186 0.54 15.17 -27.89
N THR A 187 -0.03 13.96 -27.91
CA THR A 187 -0.44 13.23 -26.70
C THR A 187 0.76 12.99 -25.78
N GLN A 188 1.89 12.54 -26.33
CA GLN A 188 3.12 12.31 -25.59
C GLN A 188 3.59 13.59 -24.87
N LYS A 189 3.58 14.75 -25.54
CA LYS A 189 3.94 16.04 -24.91
C LYS A 189 3.01 16.40 -23.75
N GLN A 190 1.72 16.18 -23.89
CA GLN A 190 0.75 16.43 -22.82
C GLN A 190 0.98 15.52 -21.62
N VAL A 191 1.19 14.22 -21.85
CA VAL A 191 1.48 13.24 -20.80
C VAL A 191 2.78 13.62 -20.06
N GLN A 192 3.81 14.03 -20.79
CA GLN A 192 5.08 14.43 -20.19
C GLN A 192 4.94 15.68 -19.32
N GLN A 193 4.11 16.64 -19.72
CA GLN A 193 3.79 17.81 -18.91
C GLN A 193 3.06 17.42 -17.60
N VAL A 194 2.03 16.57 -17.70
CA VAL A 194 1.26 16.09 -16.52
C VAL A 194 2.17 15.32 -15.57
N LEU A 195 3.10 14.52 -16.10
CA LEU A 195 4.06 13.77 -15.29
C LEU A 195 4.95 14.73 -14.49
N SER A 196 5.54 15.75 -15.12
CA SER A 196 6.38 16.74 -14.44
C SER A 196 5.60 17.52 -13.37
N ASP A 197 4.33 17.86 -13.62
CA ASP A 197 3.48 18.51 -12.61
C ASP A 197 3.19 17.58 -11.42
N CYS A 198 2.98 16.28 -11.68
CA CYS A 198 2.76 15.28 -10.64
C CYS A 198 4.03 15.04 -9.80
N GLU A 199 5.20 14.92 -10.43
CA GLU A 199 6.50 14.80 -9.75
C GLU A 199 6.74 16.00 -8.83
N ARG A 200 6.48 17.23 -9.31
CA ARG A 200 6.59 18.43 -8.49
C ARG A 200 5.64 18.40 -7.28
N LYS A 201 4.41 17.89 -7.46
CA LYS A 201 3.43 17.76 -6.37
C LYS A 201 3.88 16.75 -5.31
N VAL A 202 4.43 15.61 -5.74
CA VAL A 202 4.98 14.60 -4.82
C VAL A 202 6.14 15.18 -4.02
N PHE A 203 7.08 15.87 -4.68
CA PHE A 203 8.20 16.55 -4.01
C PHE A 203 7.71 17.54 -2.95
N LEU A 204 6.73 18.38 -3.27
CA LEU A 204 6.15 19.33 -2.31
C LEU A 204 5.46 18.62 -1.13
N MET A 205 4.79 17.50 -1.39
CA MET A 205 4.12 16.73 -0.34
C MET A 205 5.12 16.08 0.61
N GLU A 206 6.26 15.59 0.11
CA GLU A 206 7.36 15.07 0.94
C GLU A 206 7.96 16.15 1.83
N GLU A 207 8.22 17.35 1.29
CA GLU A 207 8.73 18.48 2.06
C GLU A 207 7.74 18.96 3.12
N LEU A 208 6.44 19.04 2.78
CA LEU A 208 5.39 19.35 3.75
C LEU A 208 5.29 18.29 4.86
N PHE A 209 5.43 17.01 4.50
CA PHE A 209 5.41 15.93 5.47
C PHE A 209 6.58 16.03 6.45
N LYS A 210 7.80 16.29 5.96
CA LYS A 210 8.98 16.54 6.82
C LYS A 210 8.76 17.73 7.75
N ALA A 211 8.31 18.87 7.22
CA ALA A 211 8.06 20.06 8.01
C ALA A 211 6.96 19.84 9.08
N THR A 212 5.89 19.13 8.72
CA THR A 212 4.81 18.79 9.66
C THR A 212 5.31 17.86 10.76
N LYS A 213 6.16 16.88 10.41
CA LYS A 213 6.80 16.00 11.37
C LYS A 213 7.72 16.77 12.32
N GLU A 214 8.53 17.70 11.81
CA GLU A 214 9.39 18.57 12.65
C GLU A 214 8.56 19.42 13.62
N VAL A 215 7.47 20.03 13.16
CA VAL A 215 6.55 20.79 14.03
C VAL A 215 5.90 19.89 15.09
N HIS A 216 5.45 18.70 14.69
CA HIS A 216 4.89 17.71 15.60
C HIS A 216 5.92 17.26 16.65
N ASP A 217 7.16 17.01 16.25
CA ASP A 217 8.23 16.60 17.16
C ASP A 217 8.65 17.74 18.11
N LEU A 218 8.67 19.00 17.65
CA LEU A 218 8.89 20.18 18.50
C LEU A 218 7.77 20.39 19.52
N THR A 219 6.52 20.07 19.16
CA THR A 219 5.39 20.14 20.09
C THR A 219 5.33 18.94 21.05
N ARG A 220 6.22 17.94 20.89
CA ARG A 220 6.27 16.70 21.68
C ARG A 220 7.32 16.69 22.81
N TYR A 221 8.10 17.76 23.04
CA TYR A 221 9.07 17.87 24.17
C TYR A 221 8.58 18.81 25.29
N PRO A 222 8.90 18.58 26.59
CA PRO A 222 7.89 18.42 27.63
C PRO A 222 7.60 19.70 28.43
N PHE A 223 6.30 19.89 28.73
CA PHE A 223 5.85 20.68 29.89
C PHE A 223 6.06 19.88 31.19
N GLN A 224 7.30 19.44 31.47
CA GLN A 224 7.62 18.68 32.69
C GLN A 224 8.83 19.21 33.48
N GLU A 225 9.25 20.45 33.23
CA GLU A 225 10.19 21.16 34.11
C GLU A 225 9.70 22.59 34.35
N CYS A 226 8.60 22.75 35.10
CA CYS A 226 8.22 24.05 35.68
C CYS A 226 7.28 23.90 36.87
N ILE A 227 7.43 22.84 37.68
CA ILE A 227 6.88 22.80 39.05
C ILE A 227 7.88 22.07 39.94
N GLY A 228 8.71 22.82 40.67
CA GLY A 228 9.57 22.29 41.73
C GLY A 228 11.01 22.80 41.69
N TYR A 229 11.22 24.06 42.06
CA TYR A 229 11.96 24.49 43.27
C TYR A 229 11.93 26.02 43.37
#